data_AF-A0A963RGV5-F1
#
_entry.id   AF-A0A963RGV5-F1
#
_cell.length_a   1.000
_cell.length_b   1.000
_cell.length_c   1.000
_cell.angle_alpha   90.00
_cell.angle_beta   90.00
_cell.angle_gamma   90.00
#
_symmetry.space_group_name_H-M   'P 1'
#
loop_
_entity.id
_entity.type
_entity.pdbx_description
1 polymer ?
#
loop_
_entity_poly.entity_id
_entity_poly.type
_entity_poly.pdbx_seq_one_letter_code
_entity_poly.pdbx_strand_id
1 'polypeptide(L)'
;MAHDVAEGDRAFVAGTDGPAIVPFMYLGAKHMVTGYDHIAFLVGVVFFLRRLKDVLLYASLFAAGHSITLIGGVLLGTGANSHVIDAIIGLSVVYKGAENIGLLKKAGWTVDARLAVFVFGLFHGLGLATKVQDLGISPNGLLANLIAFNVGVELGQVIVLALVVSLLAAWRHRPSFTRYAWAANVLLIMVGLALTGYQVEGYLSS
;
A
#
# COMPACT_ATOMS: atom_id res chain seq x y z
N MET A 1 9.31 -4.21 -11.25
CA MET A 1 7.99 -4.57 -11.84
C MET A 1 6.87 -4.91 -10.82
N ALA A 2 6.77 -4.20 -9.69
CA ALA A 2 5.52 -4.09 -8.90
C ALA A 2 5.21 -2.64 -8.49
N HIS A 3 6.08 -1.71 -8.90
CA HIS A 3 6.13 -0.34 -8.41
C HIS A 3 6.93 0.56 -9.36
N ASP A 4 7.16 0.09 -10.59
CA ASP A 4 7.76 0.91 -11.62
C ASP A 4 6.68 1.84 -12.13
N VAL A 5 6.90 3.13 -11.95
CA VAL A 5 6.32 4.14 -12.84
C VAL A 5 6.61 3.64 -14.25
N ALA A 6 5.57 3.37 -15.06
CA ALA A 6 5.75 2.81 -16.40
C ALA A 6 6.75 3.70 -17.17
N GLU A 7 7.56 3.16 -18.08
CA GLU A 7 8.60 3.97 -18.77
C GLU A 7 8.05 5.29 -19.35
N GLY A 8 6.82 5.27 -19.87
CA GLY A 8 6.12 6.47 -20.33
C GLY A 8 5.77 7.47 -19.21
N ASP A 9 5.39 6.99 -18.03
CA ASP A 9 5.13 7.84 -16.86
C ASP A 9 6.46 8.42 -16.31
N ARG A 10 7.59 7.70 -16.43
CA ARG A 10 8.92 8.17 -16.00
C ARG A 10 9.39 9.34 -16.86
N ALA A 11 9.30 9.19 -18.17
CA ALA A 11 9.65 10.26 -19.12
C ALA A 11 8.77 11.50 -18.90
N PHE A 12 7.48 11.31 -18.62
CA PHE A 12 6.57 12.40 -18.28
C PHE A 12 6.98 13.13 -16.98
N VAL A 13 7.26 12.38 -15.91
CA VAL A 13 7.67 12.96 -14.62
C VAL A 13 9.01 13.70 -14.74
N ALA A 14 9.99 13.11 -15.43
CA ALA A 14 11.30 13.72 -15.63
C ALA A 14 11.25 14.98 -16.53
N GLY A 15 10.29 15.04 -17.47
CA GLY A 15 10.10 16.19 -18.35
C GLY A 15 9.22 17.31 -17.76
N THR A 16 8.67 17.12 -16.56
CA THR A 16 7.79 18.12 -15.93
C THR A 16 8.60 19.13 -15.11
N ASP A 17 8.52 20.41 -15.49
CA ASP A 17 9.06 21.52 -14.72
C ASP A 17 7.93 22.46 -14.26
N GLY A 18 7.59 22.40 -12.97
CA GLY A 18 6.48 23.15 -12.37
C GLY A 18 5.26 22.31 -11.96
N PRO A 19 4.18 22.96 -11.47
CA PRO A 19 2.99 22.26 -10.99
C PRO A 19 2.20 21.57 -12.12
N ALA A 20 2.05 20.26 -12.01
CA ALA A 20 1.27 19.40 -12.91
C ALA A 20 0.23 18.60 -12.10
N ILE A 21 -0.76 19.32 -11.55
CA ILE A 21 -1.71 18.77 -10.58
C ILE A 21 -2.49 17.57 -11.11
N VAL A 22 -3.16 17.70 -12.27
CA VAL A 22 -4.00 16.63 -12.83
C VAL A 22 -3.18 15.38 -13.18
N PRO A 23 -2.03 15.50 -13.88
CA PRO A 23 -1.19 14.34 -14.17
C PRO A 23 -0.69 13.60 -12.93
N PHE A 24 -0.21 14.32 -11.90
CA PHE A 24 0.26 13.68 -10.67
C PHE A 24 -0.88 13.03 -9.88
N MET A 25 -2.07 13.66 -9.86
CA MET A 25 -3.26 13.05 -9.27
C MET A 25 -3.67 11.77 -10.00
N TYR A 26 -3.65 11.76 -11.33
CA TYR A 26 -3.89 10.55 -12.10
C TYR A 26 -2.82 9.48 -11.82
N LEU A 27 -1.54 9.87 -11.75
CA LEU A 27 -0.44 8.97 -11.47
C LEU A 27 -0.57 8.33 -10.08
N GLY A 28 -0.96 9.10 -9.07
CA GLY A 28 -1.25 8.60 -7.72
C GLY A 28 -2.42 7.63 -7.70
N ALA A 29 -3.51 7.95 -8.41
CA ALA A 29 -4.65 7.04 -8.51
C ALA A 29 -4.27 5.74 -9.23
N LYS A 30 -3.55 5.83 -10.35
CA LYS A 30 -3.05 4.68 -11.11
C LYS A 30 -2.15 3.83 -10.22
N HIS A 31 -1.20 4.43 -9.52
CA HIS A 31 -0.30 3.76 -8.59
C HIS A 31 -1.07 2.91 -7.57
N MET A 32 -2.09 3.50 -6.93
CA MET A 32 -2.91 2.81 -5.94
C MET A 32 -3.74 1.66 -6.55
N VAL A 33 -4.30 1.84 -7.76
CA VAL A 33 -5.12 0.82 -8.42
C VAL A 33 -4.28 -0.31 -9.01
N THR A 34 -3.03 -0.06 -9.43
CA THR A 34 -2.16 -1.08 -10.02
C THR A 34 -1.23 -1.76 -9.03
N GLY A 35 -1.10 -1.24 -7.80
CA GLY A 35 -0.27 -1.82 -6.74
C GLY A 35 -0.90 -3.09 -6.17
N TYR A 36 -0.36 -4.26 -6.54
CA TYR A 36 -0.86 -5.56 -6.04
C TYR A 36 -0.71 -5.72 -4.53
N ASP A 37 0.34 -5.13 -3.96
CA ASP A 37 0.60 -5.04 -2.52
C ASP A 37 -0.51 -4.25 -1.79
N HIS A 38 -0.86 -3.08 -2.30
CA HIS A 38 -1.93 -2.24 -1.77
C HIS A 38 -3.29 -2.93 -1.85
N ILE A 39 -3.60 -3.57 -2.98
CA ILE A 39 -4.83 -4.34 -3.15
C ILE A 39 -4.86 -5.53 -2.18
N ALA A 40 -3.77 -6.29 -2.09
CA ALA A 40 -3.69 -7.44 -1.18
C ALA A 40 -3.87 -7.00 0.28
N PHE A 41 -3.23 -5.90 0.68
CA PHE A 41 -3.38 -5.32 2.00
C PHE A 41 -4.84 -4.87 2.27
N LEU A 42 -5.45 -4.12 1.35
CA LEU A 42 -6.86 -3.69 1.45
C LEU A 42 -7.81 -4.89 1.54
N VAL A 43 -7.62 -5.91 0.72
CA VAL A 43 -8.39 -7.16 0.81
C VAL A 43 -8.25 -7.77 2.20
N GLY A 44 -7.02 -7.86 2.72
CA GLY A 44 -6.76 -8.32 4.09
C GLY A 44 -7.49 -7.49 5.16
N VAL A 45 -7.46 -6.17 5.07
CA VAL A 45 -8.15 -5.25 5.99
C VAL A 45 -9.67 -5.44 5.95
N VAL A 46 -10.26 -5.51 4.76
CA VAL A 46 -11.72 -5.62 4.60
C VAL A 46 -12.23 -7.01 4.97
N PHE A 47 -11.43 -8.08 4.80
CA PHE A 47 -11.79 -9.43 5.24
C PHE A 47 -12.12 -9.47 6.75
N PHE A 48 -11.35 -8.72 7.54
CA PHE A 48 -11.48 -8.65 9.00
C PHE A 48 -12.56 -7.68 9.45
N LEU A 49 -12.63 -6.51 8.83
CA LEU A 49 -13.51 -5.44 9.27
C LEU A 49 -14.93 -5.65 8.76
N ARG A 50 -15.89 -5.55 9.68
CA ARG A 50 -17.33 -5.74 9.40
C ARG A 50 -18.10 -4.44 9.36
N ARG A 51 -17.55 -3.36 9.92
CA ARG A 51 -18.20 -2.06 10.04
C ARG A 51 -17.48 -1.06 9.14
N LEU A 52 -18.24 -0.33 8.31
CA LEU A 52 -17.71 0.69 7.41
C LEU A 52 -16.89 1.75 8.15
N LYS A 53 -17.29 2.12 9.38
CA LYS A 53 -16.53 3.05 10.22
C LYS A 53 -15.11 2.57 10.50
N ASP A 54 -14.93 1.28 10.79
CA ASP A 54 -13.60 0.73 11.05
C ASP A 54 -12.78 0.69 9.76
N VAL A 55 -13.39 0.30 8.64
CA VAL A 55 -12.71 0.29 7.33
C VAL A 55 -12.19 1.69 6.98
N LEU A 56 -13.02 2.72 7.12
CA LEU A 56 -12.63 4.10 6.86
C LEU A 56 -11.54 4.56 7.82
N LEU A 57 -11.63 4.25 9.12
CA LEU A 57 -10.60 4.59 10.09
C LEU A 57 -9.24 4.00 9.72
N TYR A 58 -9.20 2.72 9.33
CA TYR A 58 -7.95 2.03 8.98
C TYR A 58 -7.37 2.55 7.66
N ALA A 59 -8.23 2.79 6.67
CA ALA A 59 -7.84 3.43 5.42
C ALA A 59 -7.23 4.83 5.65
N SER A 60 -7.82 5.63 6.55
CA SER A 60 -7.32 6.95 6.91
C SER A 60 -6.01 6.88 7.70
N LEU A 61 -5.85 5.94 8.63
CA LEU A 61 -4.59 5.74 9.36
C LEU A 61 -3.46 5.34 8.42
N PHE A 62 -3.73 4.44 7.48
CA PHE A 62 -2.77 4.05 6.45
C PHE A 62 -2.39 5.25 5.58
N ALA A 63 -3.38 5.98 5.05
CA ALA A 63 -3.16 7.16 4.22
C ALA A 63 -2.37 8.25 4.97
N ALA A 64 -2.66 8.48 6.24
CA ALA A 64 -1.94 9.43 7.07
C ALA A 64 -0.46 9.05 7.24
N GLY A 65 -0.18 7.79 7.60
CA GLY A 65 1.20 7.28 7.70
C GLY A 65 1.94 7.40 6.37
N HIS A 66 1.30 6.92 5.29
CA HIS A 66 1.82 7.01 3.92
C HIS A 66 2.20 8.44 3.53
N SER A 67 1.28 9.39 3.71
CA SER A 67 1.48 10.80 3.37
C SER A 67 2.67 11.40 4.11
N ILE A 68 2.81 11.11 5.41
CA ILE A 68 3.88 11.64 6.26
C ILE A 68 5.24 11.23 5.70
N THR A 69 5.44 9.94 5.45
CA THR A 69 6.73 9.42 4.96
C THR A 69 6.96 9.66 3.48
N LEU A 70 5.91 9.77 2.66
CA LEU A 70 6.06 10.13 1.25
C LEU A 70 6.61 11.56 1.13
N ILE A 71 5.89 12.52 1.72
CA ILE A 71 6.23 13.93 1.62
C ILE A 71 7.51 14.21 2.40
N GLY A 72 7.60 13.76 3.65
CA GLY A 72 8.79 13.92 4.47
C GLY A 72 10.01 13.22 3.88
N GLY A 73 9.81 12.01 3.33
CA GLY A 73 10.83 11.23 2.63
C GLY A 73 11.49 12.03 1.53
N VAL A 74 10.67 12.51 0.58
CA VAL A 74 11.14 13.27 -0.58
C VAL A 74 11.74 14.63 -0.17
N LEU A 75 11.08 15.39 0.71
CA LEU A 75 11.55 16.74 1.07
C LEU A 75 12.84 16.73 1.90
N LEU A 76 13.03 15.73 2.73
CA LEU A 76 14.23 15.59 3.57
C LEU A 76 15.35 14.79 2.88
N GLY A 77 15.10 14.27 1.67
CA GLY A 77 16.03 13.36 0.99
C GLY A 77 16.30 12.09 1.78
N THR A 78 15.30 11.62 2.53
CA THR A 78 15.38 10.39 3.31
C THR A 78 14.81 9.25 2.47
N GLY A 79 15.67 8.27 2.18
CA GLY A 79 15.33 7.04 1.48
C GLY A 79 16.02 5.87 2.15
N ALA A 80 15.57 4.65 1.85
CA ALA A 80 16.28 3.45 2.25
C ALA A 80 16.39 2.50 1.05
N ASN A 81 16.99 1.34 1.24
CA ASN A 81 17.04 0.35 0.17
C ASN A 81 15.62 -0.09 -0.21
N SER A 82 15.27 0.04 -1.50
CA SER A 82 13.93 -0.25 -2.02
C SER A 82 13.53 -1.71 -1.84
N HIS A 83 14.46 -2.66 -1.96
CA HIS A 83 14.21 -4.07 -1.68
C HIS A 83 13.88 -4.31 -0.20
N VAL A 84 14.60 -3.66 0.72
CA VAL A 84 14.32 -3.79 2.16
C VAL A 84 12.93 -3.25 2.50
N ILE A 85 12.58 -2.07 1.97
CA ILE A 85 11.25 -1.49 2.24
C ILE A 85 10.14 -2.35 1.63
N ASP A 86 10.29 -2.77 0.37
CA ASP A 86 9.29 -3.60 -0.31
C ASP A 86 9.14 -4.98 0.37
N ALA A 87 10.21 -5.52 0.97
CA ALA A 87 10.12 -6.73 1.80
C ALA A 87 9.29 -6.50 3.07
N ILE A 88 9.46 -5.36 3.75
CA ILE A 88 8.63 -4.98 4.92
C ILE A 88 7.16 -4.80 4.51
N ILE A 89 6.92 -4.22 3.34
CA ILE A 89 5.58 -4.12 2.75
C ILE A 89 4.98 -5.52 2.53
N GLY A 90 5.72 -6.47 1.98
CA GLY A 90 5.29 -7.87 1.86
C GLY A 90 4.95 -8.50 3.22
N LEU A 91 5.75 -8.24 4.25
CA LEU A 91 5.50 -8.71 5.61
C LEU A 91 4.24 -8.10 6.23
N SER A 92 3.82 -6.90 5.84
CA SER A 92 2.55 -6.32 6.29
C SER A 92 1.34 -7.14 5.82
N VAL A 93 1.43 -7.73 4.62
CA VAL A 93 0.40 -8.63 4.06
C VAL A 93 0.36 -9.94 4.85
N VAL A 94 1.54 -10.49 5.19
CA VAL A 94 1.68 -11.67 6.05
C VAL A 94 1.05 -11.43 7.42
N TYR A 95 1.42 -10.31 8.06
CA TYR A 95 0.84 -9.88 9.34
C TYR A 95 -0.68 -9.85 9.25
N LYS A 96 -1.23 -9.24 8.19
CA LYS A 96 -2.67 -9.07 8.10
C LYS A 96 -3.41 -10.39 7.91
N GLY A 97 -2.91 -11.29 7.06
CA GLY A 97 -3.48 -12.62 6.91
C GLY A 97 -3.39 -13.45 8.20
N ALA A 98 -2.27 -13.37 8.93
CA ALA A 98 -2.07 -14.05 10.20
C ALA A 98 -2.99 -13.52 11.30
N GLU A 99 -3.17 -12.20 11.38
CA GLU A 99 -4.11 -11.55 12.31
C GLU A 99 -5.54 -12.02 12.03
N ASN A 100 -5.96 -12.07 10.76
CA ASN A 100 -7.32 -12.42 10.35
C ASN A 100 -7.73 -13.85 10.75
N ILE A 101 -6.80 -14.81 10.76
CA ILE A 101 -7.05 -16.20 11.19
C ILE A 101 -6.73 -16.44 12.68
N GLY A 102 -6.38 -15.37 13.41
CA GLY A 102 -6.07 -15.42 14.84
C GLY A 102 -4.74 -16.09 15.19
N LEU A 103 -3.81 -16.21 14.24
CA LEU A 103 -2.51 -16.83 14.46
C LEU A 103 -1.67 -16.05 15.48
N LEU A 104 -1.66 -14.71 15.39
CA LEU A 104 -0.94 -13.84 16.32
C LEU A 104 -1.42 -14.02 17.77
N LYS A 105 -2.76 -14.04 17.96
CA LYS A 105 -3.37 -14.24 19.28
C LYS A 105 -3.05 -15.63 19.85
N LYS A 106 -3.07 -16.68 19.02
CA LYS A 106 -2.68 -18.04 19.43
C LYS A 106 -1.21 -18.13 19.85
N ALA A 107 -0.34 -17.33 19.25
CA ALA A 107 1.06 -17.23 19.61
C ALA A 107 1.32 -16.34 20.85
N GLY A 108 0.27 -15.76 21.46
CA GLY A 108 0.40 -14.87 22.63
C GLY A 108 0.69 -13.40 22.29
N TRP A 109 0.61 -13.01 21.02
CA TRP A 109 0.87 -11.65 20.57
C TRP A 109 -0.43 -10.85 20.48
N THR A 110 -0.47 -9.68 21.11
CA THR A 110 -1.54 -8.70 20.97
C THR A 110 -0.97 -7.39 20.47
N VAL A 111 -1.17 -7.12 19.18
CA VAL A 111 -0.74 -5.88 18.54
C VAL A 111 -1.98 -4.99 18.33
N ASP A 112 -1.87 -3.70 18.62
CA ASP A 112 -2.93 -2.76 18.25
C ASP A 112 -2.96 -2.63 16.72
N ALA A 113 -4.02 -3.15 16.11
CA ALA A 113 -4.18 -3.16 14.67
C ALA A 113 -4.21 -1.75 14.07
N ARG A 114 -4.64 -0.71 14.81
CA ARG A 114 -4.62 0.68 14.35
C ARG A 114 -3.20 1.18 14.22
N LEU A 115 -2.36 0.89 15.23
CA LEU A 115 -0.95 1.23 15.22
C LEU A 115 -0.22 0.48 14.11
N ALA A 116 -0.49 -0.82 13.96
CA ALA A 116 0.11 -1.63 12.89
C ALA A 116 -0.20 -1.05 11.50
N VAL A 117 -1.47 -0.71 11.21
CA VAL A 117 -1.86 -0.14 9.92
C VAL A 117 -1.25 1.25 9.68
N PHE A 118 -1.15 2.09 10.71
CA PHE A 118 -0.42 3.36 10.61
C PHE A 118 1.06 3.15 10.27
N VAL A 119 1.73 2.22 10.95
CA VAL A 119 3.13 1.87 10.71
C VAL A 119 3.34 1.29 9.31
N PHE A 120 2.42 0.45 8.82
CA PHE A 120 2.48 -0.03 7.45
C PHE A 120 2.34 1.11 6.44
N GLY A 121 1.46 2.08 6.72
CA GLY A 121 1.39 3.32 5.94
C GLY A 121 2.75 4.02 5.85
N LEU A 122 3.45 4.19 6.98
CA LEU A 122 4.79 4.79 7.01
C LEU A 122 5.79 4.05 6.08
N PHE A 123 5.81 2.72 6.12
CA PHE A 123 6.70 1.96 5.24
C PHE A 123 6.34 2.08 3.75
N HIS A 124 5.05 2.06 3.42
CA HIS A 124 4.60 2.24 2.03
C HIS A 124 4.97 3.62 1.49
N GLY A 125 4.72 4.67 2.28
CA GLY A 125 5.07 6.04 1.88
C GLY A 125 6.57 6.24 1.71
N LEU A 126 7.39 5.64 2.59
CA LEU A 126 8.84 5.66 2.46
C LEU A 126 9.35 4.88 1.22
N GLY A 127 8.72 3.76 0.90
CA GLY A 127 9.04 2.95 -0.29
C GLY A 127 8.80 3.72 -1.58
N LEU A 128 7.69 4.43 -1.65
CA LEU A 128 7.40 5.32 -2.77
C LEU A 128 8.33 6.55 -2.78
N ALA A 129 8.60 7.16 -1.62
CA ALA A 129 9.51 8.31 -1.54
C ALA A 129 10.89 8.00 -2.09
N THR A 130 11.44 6.83 -1.74
CA THR A 130 12.73 6.34 -2.25
C THR A 130 12.71 6.28 -3.78
N LYS A 131 11.68 5.65 -4.36
CA LYS A 131 11.55 5.51 -5.81
C LYS A 131 11.33 6.86 -6.52
N VAL A 132 10.58 7.76 -5.90
CA VAL A 132 10.34 9.11 -6.42
C VAL A 132 11.63 9.94 -6.46
N GLN A 133 12.49 9.80 -5.45
CA GLN A 133 13.80 10.46 -5.43
C GLN A 133 14.69 9.96 -6.59
N ASP A 134 14.62 8.67 -6.94
CA ASP A 134 15.36 8.10 -8.07
C ASP A 134 14.90 8.63 -9.45
N LEU A 135 13.70 9.23 -9.55
CA LEU A 135 13.17 9.77 -10.81
C LEU A 135 13.72 11.16 -11.17
N GLY A 136 14.45 11.83 -10.27
CA GLY A 136 15.04 13.14 -10.54
C GLY A 136 14.01 14.25 -10.81
N ILE A 137 12.91 14.27 -10.06
CA ILE A 137 11.82 15.25 -10.25
C ILE A 137 12.33 16.68 -10.06
N SER A 138 11.87 17.61 -10.92
CA SER A 138 12.16 19.04 -10.76
C SER A 138 11.73 19.53 -9.37
N PRO A 139 12.58 20.29 -8.64
CA PRO A 139 12.20 20.95 -7.39
C PRO A 139 11.05 21.96 -7.57
N ASN A 140 10.91 22.51 -8.79
CA ASN A 140 9.87 23.47 -9.11
C ASN A 140 8.50 22.79 -9.16
N GLY A 141 7.58 23.19 -8.27
CA GLY A 141 6.26 22.58 -8.14
C GLY A 141 6.23 21.22 -7.43
N LEU A 142 7.37 20.73 -6.91
CA LEU A 142 7.50 19.41 -6.29
C LEU A 142 6.45 19.16 -5.19
N LEU A 143 6.31 20.07 -4.23
CA LEU A 143 5.35 19.92 -3.13
C LEU A 143 3.90 19.83 -3.65
N ALA A 144 3.55 20.68 -4.61
CA ALA A 144 2.20 20.67 -5.20
C ALA A 144 1.93 19.36 -5.94
N ASN A 145 2.92 18.83 -6.64
CA ASN A 145 2.87 17.56 -7.35
C ASN A 145 2.78 16.36 -6.38
N LEU A 146 3.51 16.38 -5.26
CA LEU A 146 3.42 15.36 -4.21
C LEU A 146 2.06 15.36 -3.51
N ILE A 147 1.52 16.54 -3.21
CA ILE A 147 0.16 16.67 -2.64
C ILE A 147 -0.88 16.15 -3.64
N ALA A 148 -0.78 16.55 -4.91
CA ALA A 148 -1.69 16.09 -5.95
C ALA A 148 -1.62 14.56 -6.13
N PHE A 149 -0.41 14.00 -6.12
CA PHE A 149 -0.20 12.55 -6.13
C PHE A 149 -0.88 11.87 -4.95
N ASN A 150 -0.71 12.40 -3.73
CA ASN A 150 -1.31 11.81 -2.53
C ASN A 150 -2.85 11.85 -2.56
N VAL A 151 -3.43 12.96 -3.04
CA VAL A 151 -4.88 13.05 -3.32
C VAL A 151 -5.29 11.99 -4.32
N GLY A 152 -4.50 11.78 -5.37
CA GLY A 152 -4.68 10.69 -6.33
C GLY A 152 -4.73 9.31 -5.67
N VAL A 153 -3.75 9.01 -4.79
CA VAL A 153 -3.69 7.75 -4.04
C VAL A 153 -4.94 7.57 -3.18
N GLU A 154 -5.37 8.60 -2.44
CA GLU A 154 -6.59 8.54 -1.63
C GLU A 154 -7.85 8.27 -2.47
N LEU A 155 -7.99 8.93 -3.63
CA LEU A 155 -9.09 8.69 -4.57
C LEU A 155 -9.08 7.26 -5.10
N GLY A 156 -7.91 6.77 -5.53
CA GLY A 156 -7.73 5.38 -5.95
C GLY A 156 -8.09 4.38 -4.84
N GLN A 157 -7.67 4.68 -3.61
CA GLN A 157 -7.96 3.85 -2.44
C GLN A 157 -9.46 3.78 -2.17
N VAL A 158 -10.18 4.90 -2.22
CA VAL A 158 -11.65 4.92 -2.04
C VAL A 158 -12.35 4.08 -3.11
N ILE A 159 -11.93 4.17 -4.38
CA ILE A 159 -12.50 3.40 -5.48
C ILE A 159 -12.28 1.89 -5.28
N VAL A 160 -11.03 1.48 -5.01
CA VAL A 160 -10.69 0.07 -4.77
C VAL A 160 -11.42 -0.45 -3.55
N LEU A 161 -11.46 0.34 -2.47
CA LEU A 161 -12.15 -0.04 -1.25
C LEU A 161 -13.64 -0.23 -1.48
N ALA A 162 -14.31 0.68 -2.19
CA ALA A 162 -15.72 0.57 -2.53
C ALA A 162 -16.01 -0.72 -3.30
N LEU A 163 -15.16 -1.06 -4.28
CA LEU A 163 -15.27 -2.29 -5.05
C LEU A 163 -15.07 -3.54 -4.17
N VAL A 164 -13.97 -3.60 -3.42
CA VAL A 164 -13.61 -4.75 -2.57
C VAL A 164 -14.66 -4.99 -1.48
N VAL A 165 -15.14 -3.93 -0.82
CA VAL A 165 -16.21 -4.00 0.18
C VAL A 165 -17.49 -4.53 -0.44
N SER A 166 -17.87 -4.05 -1.63
CA SER A 166 -19.09 -4.50 -2.31
C SER A 166 -19.02 -5.98 -2.69
N LEU A 167 -17.90 -6.43 -3.26
CA LEU A 167 -17.67 -7.83 -3.62
C LEU A 167 -17.67 -8.74 -2.39
N LEU A 168 -16.97 -8.36 -1.32
CA LEU A 168 -16.92 -9.13 -0.08
C LEU A 168 -18.27 -9.14 0.63
N ALA A 169 -19.02 -8.03 0.64
CA ALA A 169 -20.36 -7.99 1.19
C ALA A 169 -21.30 -8.95 0.44
N ALA A 170 -21.29 -8.94 -0.90
CA ALA A 170 -22.08 -9.86 -1.71
C ALA A 170 -21.69 -11.33 -1.45
N TRP A 171 -20.39 -11.62 -1.33
CA TRP A 171 -19.91 -12.98 -1.08
C TRP A 171 -20.20 -13.48 0.34
N ARG A 172 -20.17 -12.61 1.35
CA ARG A 172 -20.45 -12.93 2.77
C ARG A 172 -21.83 -13.53 3.01
N HIS A 173 -22.80 -13.25 2.16
CA HIS A 173 -24.14 -13.84 2.24
C HIS A 173 -24.24 -15.27 1.68
N ARG A 174 -23.15 -15.83 1.14
CA ARG A 174 -23.10 -17.18 0.58
C ARG A 174 -22.49 -18.19 1.58
N PRO A 175 -22.99 -19.44 1.64
CA PRO A 175 -22.39 -20.49 2.48
C PRO A 175 -20.92 -20.80 2.16
N SER A 176 -20.46 -20.48 0.93
CA SER A 176 -19.07 -20.64 0.52
C SER A 176 -18.11 -19.71 1.28
N PHE A 177 -18.58 -18.58 1.81
CA PHE A 177 -17.73 -17.63 2.54
C PHE A 177 -17.10 -18.28 3.78
N THR A 178 -17.89 -18.94 4.62
CA THR A 178 -17.38 -19.59 5.83
C THR A 178 -16.42 -20.73 5.50
N ARG A 179 -16.64 -21.44 4.38
CA ARG A 179 -15.78 -22.53 3.91
C ARG A 179 -14.42 -22.05 3.39
N TYR A 180 -14.37 -20.92 2.70
CA TYR A 180 -13.17 -20.46 2.01
C TYR A 180 -12.47 -19.26 2.66
N ALA A 181 -13.08 -18.59 3.65
CA ALA A 181 -12.44 -17.45 4.32
C ALA A 181 -11.09 -17.80 4.94
N TRP A 182 -10.96 -18.99 5.53
CA TRP A 182 -9.66 -19.45 6.06
C TRP A 182 -8.64 -19.64 4.94
N ALA A 183 -9.02 -20.34 3.86
CA ALA A 183 -8.14 -20.59 2.71
C ALA A 183 -7.71 -19.28 2.02
N ALA A 184 -8.60 -18.31 1.90
CA ALA A 184 -8.29 -16.99 1.34
C ALA A 184 -7.23 -16.23 2.15
N ASN A 185 -7.30 -16.30 3.50
CA ASN A 185 -6.29 -15.67 4.35
C ASN A 185 -4.97 -16.44 4.35
N VAL A 186 -4.98 -17.76 4.23
CA VAL A 186 -3.75 -18.54 4.01
C VAL A 186 -3.11 -18.17 2.68
N LEU A 187 -3.89 -18.04 1.61
CA LEU A 187 -3.40 -17.57 0.32
C LEU A 187 -2.78 -16.16 0.44
N LEU A 188 -3.42 -15.26 1.20
CA LEU A 188 -2.89 -13.92 1.46
C LEU A 188 -1.52 -13.97 2.16
N ILE A 189 -1.36 -14.84 3.17
CA ILE A 189 -0.07 -15.09 3.83
C ILE A 189 0.97 -15.59 2.82
N MET A 190 0.61 -16.56 1.99
CA MET A 190 1.52 -17.13 0.98
C MET A 190 1.97 -16.08 -0.03
N VAL A 191 1.06 -15.22 -0.49
CA VAL A 191 1.37 -14.09 -1.38
C VAL A 191 2.33 -13.12 -0.69
N GLY A 192 2.06 -12.74 0.56
CA GLY A 192 2.95 -11.86 1.33
C GLY A 192 4.35 -12.44 1.52
N LEU A 193 4.45 -13.74 1.81
CA LEU A 193 5.74 -14.45 1.92
C LEU A 193 6.47 -14.49 0.58
N ALA A 194 5.78 -14.77 -0.52
CA ALA A 194 6.38 -14.78 -1.86
C ALA A 194 6.91 -13.40 -2.25
N LEU A 195 6.14 -12.34 -2.02
CA LEU A 195 6.57 -10.95 -2.25
C LEU A 195 7.78 -10.58 -1.41
N THR A 196 7.78 -10.95 -0.13
CA THR A 196 8.91 -10.72 0.78
C THR A 196 10.16 -11.45 0.31
N GLY A 197 10.03 -12.74 -0.02
CA GLY A 197 11.15 -13.57 -0.46
C GLY A 197 11.79 -13.05 -1.75
N TYR A 198 10.96 -12.65 -2.72
CA TYR A 198 11.43 -12.05 -3.97
C TYR A 198 12.28 -10.79 -3.73
N GLN A 199 11.86 -9.93 -2.79
CA GLN A 199 12.60 -8.71 -2.49
C GLN A 199 13.88 -8.98 -1.70
N VAL A 200 13.86 -9.95 -0.77
CA VAL A 200 15.08 -10.37 -0.05
C VAL A 200 16.10 -10.97 -1.02
N GLU A 201 15.67 -11.82 -1.96
CA GLU A 201 16.55 -12.34 -3.00
C GLU A 201 17.15 -11.20 -3.85
N GLY A 202 16.31 -10.25 -4.28
CA GLY A 202 16.76 -9.04 -4.98
C GLY A 202 17.87 -8.30 -4.21
N TYR A 203 17.66 -8.05 -2.91
CA TYR A 203 18.65 -7.41 -2.04
C TYR A 203 19.97 -8.19 -1.90
N LEU A 204 19.91 -9.51 -1.78
CA LEU A 204 21.12 -10.34 -1.64
C LEU A 204 21.90 -10.47 -2.95
N SER A 205 21.25 -10.24 -4.08
CA SER A 205 21.82 -10.32 -5.42
C SER A 205 22.31 -8.98 -5.98
N SER A 206 22.01 -7.86 -5.31
CA SER A 206 22.33 -6.48 -5.74
C SER A 206 23.68 -5.97 -5.25
#